data_AF-A0A372INQ6-F1
#
_entry.id   AF-A0A372INQ6-F1
#
_cell.length_a   1.000
_cell.length_b   1.000
_cell.length_c   1.000
_cell.angle_alpha   90.00
_cell.angle_beta   90.00
_cell.angle_gamma   90.00
#
_symmetry.space_group_name_H-M   'P 1'
#
loop_
_entity.id
_entity.type
_entity.pdbx_description
1 polymer ?
#
loop_
_entity_poly.entity_id
_entity_poly.type
_entity_poly.pdbx_seq_one_letter_code
_entity_poly.pdbx_strand_id
1 'polypeptide(L)'
;MADLSVQNPSGRALRLAAALLRASGGTTASLQMPPLVGDANDTGQVGLDQPGFLQLPLSPAVFRRVRIAMKDGQLCEYELMVSAEAVATQVSQLQLSSAQTLFTMANGVIVAGKLFLIEAVSTSETQGIVCLYRLLLREAAGEWQL
;
A
#
# COMPACT_ATOMS: atom_id res chain seq x y z
N MET A 1 11.64 28.94 -26.77
CA MET A 1 11.42 27.48 -26.85
C MET A 1 10.56 27.13 -25.64
N ALA A 2 9.26 26.92 -25.84
CA ALA A 2 8.34 26.63 -24.73
C ALA A 2 8.55 25.18 -24.29
N ASP A 3 8.82 24.97 -23.01
CA ASP A 3 8.93 23.62 -22.44
C ASP A 3 7.55 22.95 -22.49
N LEU A 4 7.42 21.93 -23.34
CA LEU A 4 6.18 21.18 -23.54
C LEU A 4 5.92 20.20 -22.38
N SER A 5 6.89 19.97 -21.48
CA SER A 5 6.68 19.08 -20.32
C SER A 5 5.74 19.72 -19.31
N VAL A 6 5.84 21.03 -19.06
CA VAL A 6 4.98 21.74 -18.09
C VAL A 6 3.51 21.83 -18.54
N GLN A 7 3.21 21.70 -19.84
CA GLN A 7 1.84 21.83 -20.37
C GLN A 7 0.99 20.57 -20.23
N ASN A 8 1.56 19.45 -19.79
CA ASN A 8 0.78 18.25 -19.52
C ASN A 8 0.23 18.32 -18.09
N PRO A 9 -1.09 18.50 -17.88
CA PRO A 9 -1.62 18.64 -16.53
C PRO A 9 -1.31 17.38 -15.72
N SER A 10 -0.46 17.57 -14.72
CA SER A 10 0.05 16.65 -13.70
C SER A 10 -0.93 15.55 -13.27
N GLY A 11 -2.20 15.89 -13.10
CA GLY A 11 -3.24 14.95 -12.67
C GLY A 11 -3.64 13.89 -13.72
N ARG A 12 -3.33 14.08 -15.01
CA ARG A 12 -3.65 13.10 -16.06
C ARG A 12 -2.85 11.81 -15.91
N ALA A 13 -1.56 11.90 -15.58
CA ALA A 13 -0.70 10.73 -15.41
C ALA A 13 -1.17 9.84 -14.24
N LEU A 14 -1.54 10.48 -13.14
CA LEU A 14 -2.05 9.81 -11.94
C LEU A 14 -3.43 9.18 -12.17
N ARG A 15 -4.36 9.88 -12.85
CA ARG A 15 -5.65 9.29 -13.26
C ARG A 15 -5.48 8.15 -14.27
N LEU A 16 -4.56 8.29 -15.21
CA LEU A 16 -4.24 7.25 -16.18
C LEU A 16 -3.68 6.01 -15.48
N ALA A 17 -2.75 6.17 -14.54
CA ALA A 17 -2.21 5.09 -13.75
C ALA A 17 -3.31 4.36 -12.96
N ALA A 18 -4.21 5.10 -12.30
CA ALA A 18 -5.36 4.51 -11.62
C ALA A 18 -6.31 3.77 -12.58
N ALA A 19 -6.57 4.32 -13.76
CA ALA A 19 -7.40 3.68 -14.79
C ALA A 19 -6.74 2.41 -15.34
N LEU A 20 -5.43 2.42 -15.58
CA LEU A 20 -4.65 1.26 -16.04
C LEU A 20 -4.64 0.15 -15.00
N LEU A 21 -4.48 0.48 -13.71
CA LEU A 21 -4.60 -0.49 -12.64
C LEU A 21 -5.98 -1.15 -12.62
N ARG A 22 -7.06 -0.36 -12.75
CA ARG A 22 -8.43 -0.91 -12.84
C ARG A 22 -8.58 -1.82 -14.05
N ALA A 23 -8.13 -1.38 -15.23
CA ALA A 23 -8.23 -2.14 -16.48
C ALA A 23 -7.41 -3.44 -16.45
N SER A 24 -6.29 -3.46 -15.72
CA SER A 24 -5.40 -4.63 -15.62
C SER A 24 -5.88 -5.68 -14.60
N GLY A 25 -7.10 -5.55 -14.07
CA GLY A 25 -7.65 -6.43 -13.05
C GLY A 25 -7.56 -5.85 -11.64
N GLY A 26 -7.80 -4.54 -11.50
CA GLY A 26 -7.70 -3.81 -10.24
C GLY A 26 -8.44 -4.52 -9.11
N THR A 27 -7.69 -5.01 -8.14
CA THR A 27 -8.16 -5.60 -6.90
C THR A 27 -8.08 -4.59 -5.76
N THR A 28 -8.65 -4.97 -4.61
CA THR A 28 -8.48 -4.25 -3.35
C THR A 28 -7.50 -5.03 -2.49
N ALA A 29 -6.41 -4.39 -2.11
CA ALA A 29 -5.50 -4.89 -1.09
C ALA A 29 -5.75 -4.12 0.21
N SER A 30 -5.59 -4.75 1.36
CA SER A 30 -5.79 -4.08 2.65
C SER A 30 -4.46 -3.97 3.38
N LEU A 31 -4.02 -2.76 3.67
CA LEU A 31 -2.84 -2.52 4.48
C LEU A 31 -3.20 -2.77 5.94
N GLN A 32 -2.51 -3.71 6.57
CA GLN A 32 -2.76 -4.07 7.96
C GLN A 32 -1.93 -3.17 8.87
N MET A 33 -2.61 -2.36 9.67
CA MET A 33 -1.99 -1.45 10.61
C MET A 33 -2.08 -1.98 12.04
N PRO A 34 -1.07 -1.70 12.87
CA PRO A 34 -1.22 -1.86 14.31
C PRO A 34 -2.34 -0.94 14.81
N PRO A 35 -3.03 -1.33 15.90
CA PRO A 35 -4.03 -0.51 16.55
C PRO A 35 -3.42 0.85 16.94
N LEU A 36 -4.07 1.94 16.58
CA LEU A 36 -3.62 3.28 16.97
C LEU A 36 -3.83 3.43 18.48
N VAL A 37 -2.76 3.78 19.19
CA VAL A 37 -2.80 4.03 20.63
C VAL A 37 -3.58 5.34 20.84
N GLY A 38 -4.89 5.26 21.01
CA GLY A 38 -5.74 6.44 21.10
C GLY A 38 -7.24 6.22 20.96
N ASP A 39 -7.71 5.10 20.37
CA ASP A 39 -9.13 4.71 20.45
C ASP A 39 -9.42 3.97 21.77
N ALA A 40 -8.87 4.51 22.86
CA ALA A 40 -9.37 4.26 24.20
C ALA A 40 -10.34 5.40 24.48
N ASN A 41 -11.54 5.32 23.88
CA ASN A 41 -12.67 6.05 24.43
C ASN A 41 -12.88 5.54 25.85
N ASP A 42 -12.29 6.28 26.78
CA ASP A 42 -12.74 6.57 28.13
C ASP A 42 -14.06 5.90 28.50
N THR A 43 -14.02 4.62 28.89
CA THR A 43 -14.82 3.97 29.94
C THR A 43 -14.25 2.56 30.12
N GLY A 44 -13.59 2.33 31.26
CA GLY A 44 -12.70 1.19 31.46
C GLY A 44 -13.31 -0.20 31.27
N GLN A 45 -12.60 -1.06 30.53
CA GLN A 45 -12.63 -2.50 30.67
C GLN A 45 -11.21 -3.00 30.34
N VAL A 46 -10.37 -3.04 31.37
CA VAL A 46 -9.10 -3.77 31.34
C VAL A 46 -9.47 -5.26 31.22
N GLY A 47 -9.43 -5.81 30.00
CA GLY A 47 -9.41 -7.26 29.83
C GLY A 47 -10.19 -7.91 28.67
N LEU A 48 -10.85 -7.18 27.77
CA LEU A 48 -11.68 -7.82 26.72
C LEU A 48 -11.78 -7.01 25.42
N ASP A 49 -10.68 -6.83 24.69
CA ASP A 49 -10.71 -6.81 23.21
C ASP A 49 -9.27 -6.99 22.73
N GLN A 50 -8.98 -8.07 22.01
CA GLN A 50 -7.70 -8.16 21.32
C GLN A 50 -7.62 -6.94 20.41
N PRO A 51 -6.59 -6.08 20.52
CA PRO A 51 -6.63 -4.82 19.82
C PRO A 51 -6.58 -5.12 18.32
N GLY A 52 -7.76 -4.99 17.70
CA GLY A 52 -8.00 -5.46 16.34
C GLY A 52 -7.09 -4.74 15.37
N PHE A 53 -6.51 -5.48 14.43
CA PHE A 53 -5.72 -4.86 13.38
C PHE A 53 -6.62 -4.00 12.49
N LEU A 54 -6.22 -2.74 12.29
CA LEU A 54 -6.92 -1.84 11.39
C LEU A 54 -6.57 -2.21 9.95
N GLN A 55 -7.57 -2.52 9.13
CA GLN A 55 -7.40 -2.85 7.71
C GLN A 55 -7.74 -1.62 6.84
N LEU A 56 -6.73 -1.05 6.19
CA LEU A 56 -6.90 0.10 5.31
C LEU A 56 -7.01 -0.34 3.85
N PRO A 57 -8.16 -0.16 3.18
CA PRO A 57 -8.31 -0.56 1.80
C PRO A 57 -7.48 0.35 0.86
N LEU A 58 -6.69 -0.30 0.01
CA LEU A 58 -5.90 0.27 -1.06
C LEU A 58 -6.48 -0.21 -2.39
N SER A 59 -7.20 0.69 -3.06
CA SER A 59 -7.81 0.42 -4.37
C SER A 59 -7.77 1.68 -5.25
N PRO A 60 -7.45 1.56 -6.55
CA PRO A 60 -7.10 0.32 -7.25
C PRO A 60 -5.67 -0.17 -6.96
N ALA A 61 -5.52 -1.50 -6.89
CA ALA A 61 -4.23 -2.17 -6.78
C ALA A 61 -4.15 -3.38 -7.73
N VAL A 62 -2.95 -3.77 -8.16
CA VAL A 62 -2.72 -4.98 -8.97
C VAL A 62 -1.70 -5.84 -8.24
N PHE A 63 -2.11 -7.05 -7.92
CA PHE A 63 -1.26 -8.04 -7.28
C PHE A 63 -0.82 -9.08 -8.31
N ARG A 64 0.49 -9.35 -8.39
CA ARG A 64 1.05 -10.33 -9.31
C ARG A 64 2.21 -11.09 -8.69
N ARG A 65 2.37 -12.35 -9.12
CA ARG A 65 3.54 -13.15 -8.77
C ARG A 65 4.73 -12.73 -9.62
N VAL A 66 5.87 -12.49 -8.99
CA VAL A 66 7.12 -12.07 -9.61
C VAL A 66 8.23 -13.00 -9.14
N ARG A 67 9.11 -13.43 -10.04
CA ARG A 67 10.31 -14.21 -9.70
C ARG A 67 11.52 -13.31 -9.82
N ILE A 68 11.71 -12.40 -8.87
CA ILE A 68 12.92 -11.59 -8.78
C ILE A 68 13.80 -12.18 -7.67
N ALA A 69 15.01 -12.58 -8.03
CA ALA A 69 16.05 -12.83 -7.04
C ALA A 69 16.44 -11.48 -6.42
N MET A 70 16.16 -11.29 -5.13
CA MET A 70 16.75 -10.17 -4.39
C MET A 70 18.25 -10.41 -4.20
N LYS A 71 19.00 -9.34 -3.91
CA LYS A 71 20.47 -9.35 -3.75
C LYS A 71 21.02 -10.32 -2.68
N ASP A 72 20.15 -10.94 -1.88
CA ASP A 72 20.51 -11.85 -0.77
C ASP A 72 20.02 -13.30 -0.98
N GLY A 73 19.66 -13.69 -2.21
CA GLY A 73 19.16 -15.04 -2.50
C GLY A 73 17.74 -15.32 -2.00
N GLN A 74 17.12 -14.35 -1.31
CA GLN A 74 15.72 -14.41 -0.91
C GLN A 74 14.81 -14.08 -2.10
N LEU A 75 13.85 -14.95 -2.37
CA LEU A 75 12.86 -14.73 -3.43
C LEU A 75 11.77 -13.81 -2.88
N CYS A 76 11.63 -12.61 -3.45
CA CYS A 76 10.37 -11.89 -3.38
C CYS A 76 9.47 -12.47 -4.45
N GLU A 77 8.45 -13.20 -4.00
CA GLU A 77 7.57 -13.96 -4.88
C GLU A 77 6.42 -13.13 -5.41
N TYR A 78 6.10 -12.00 -4.78
CA TYR A 78 4.93 -11.21 -5.13
C TYR A 78 5.24 -9.73 -5.22
N GLU A 79 4.43 -9.05 -6.02
CA GLU A 79 4.47 -7.62 -6.20
C GLU A 79 3.05 -7.07 -6.17
N LEU A 80 2.89 -5.97 -5.46
CA LEU A 80 1.66 -5.20 -5.43
C LEU A 80 1.94 -3.80 -5.98
N MET A 81 1.21 -3.41 -7.02
CA MET A 81 1.19 -2.03 -7.52
C MET A 81 -0.07 -1.34 -7.02
N VAL A 82 0.07 -0.17 -6.41
CA VAL A 82 -1.03 0.60 -5.83
C VAL A 82 -1.03 2.00 -6.40
N SER A 83 -2.22 2.53 -6.69
CA SER A 83 -2.37 3.92 -7.09
C SER A 83 -1.90 4.89 -5.99
N ALA A 84 -1.18 5.94 -6.38
CA ALA A 84 -0.76 6.97 -5.44
C ALA A 84 -1.95 7.70 -4.78
N GLU A 85 -3.09 7.80 -5.46
CA GLU A 85 -4.33 8.37 -4.90
C GLU A 85 -4.86 7.58 -3.72
N ALA A 86 -4.87 6.25 -3.82
CA ALA A 86 -5.32 5.38 -2.74
C ALA A 86 -4.41 5.55 -1.51
N VAL A 87 -3.11 5.59 -1.73
CA VAL A 87 -2.12 5.79 -0.65
C VAL A 87 -2.26 7.18 -0.03
N ALA A 88 -2.39 8.23 -0.85
CA ALA A 88 -2.59 9.60 -0.37
C ALA A 88 -3.87 9.75 0.47
N THR A 89 -4.94 9.05 0.09
CA THR A 89 -6.18 9.01 0.88
C THR A 89 -5.92 8.43 2.27
N GLN A 90 -5.20 7.31 2.36
CA GLN A 90 -4.87 6.68 3.65
C GLN A 90 -3.93 7.53 4.51
N VAL A 91 -2.90 8.14 3.89
CA VAL A 91 -1.98 9.07 4.56
C VAL A 91 -2.77 10.25 5.14
N SER A 92 -3.70 10.82 4.38
CA SER A 92 -4.53 11.94 4.84
C SER A 92 -5.51 11.53 5.94
N GLN A 93 -6.11 10.34 5.85
CA GLN A 93 -7.04 9.82 6.85
C GLN A 93 -6.35 9.58 8.20
N LEU A 94 -5.12 9.06 8.17
CA LEU A 94 -4.31 8.81 9.35
C LEU A 94 -3.45 10.01 9.78
N GLN A 95 -3.58 11.16 9.11
CA GLN A 95 -2.82 12.38 9.37
C GLN A 95 -1.28 12.13 9.41
N LEU A 96 -0.81 11.23 8.55
CA LEU A 96 0.61 10.86 8.50
C LEU A 96 1.40 11.87 7.66
N SER A 97 2.67 12.05 8.02
CA SER A 97 3.57 12.97 7.32
C SER A 97 3.93 12.53 5.90
N SER A 98 3.83 11.24 5.59
CA SER A 98 4.25 10.69 4.28
C SER A 98 3.72 9.27 4.04
N ALA A 99 3.67 8.87 2.77
CA ALA A 99 3.39 7.49 2.35
C ALA A 99 4.43 6.49 2.88
N GLN A 100 5.70 6.90 3.01
CA GLN A 100 6.73 6.02 3.58
C GLN A 100 6.44 5.67 5.03
N THR A 101 5.99 6.65 5.83
CA THR A 101 5.54 6.41 7.22
C THR A 101 4.37 5.42 7.25
N LEU A 102 3.40 5.56 6.35
CA LEU A 102 2.28 4.61 6.22
C LEU A 102 2.79 3.17 6.01
N PHE A 103 3.69 2.94 5.07
CA PHE A 103 4.20 1.59 4.78
C PHE A 103 5.13 1.05 5.88
N THR A 104 5.89 1.92 6.57
CA THR A 104 6.74 1.52 7.70
C THR A 104 5.92 1.14 8.93
N MET A 105 4.78 1.79 9.16
CA MET A 105 3.88 1.45 10.26
C MET A 105 3.08 0.18 10.00
N ALA A 106 2.87 -0.18 8.74
CA ALA A 106 2.10 -1.36 8.38
C ALA A 106 2.79 -2.66 8.81
N ASN A 107 2.02 -3.56 9.40
CA ASN A 107 2.45 -4.92 9.72
C ASN A 107 2.59 -5.78 8.45
N GLY A 108 1.78 -5.48 7.43
CA GLY A 108 1.81 -6.16 6.14
C GLY A 108 0.66 -5.76 5.24
N VAL A 109 0.50 -6.47 4.13
CA VAL A 109 -0.62 -6.29 3.20
C VAL A 109 -1.42 -7.58 3.08
N ILE A 110 -2.73 -7.47 3.24
CA ILE A 110 -3.67 -8.55 3.03
C ILE A 110 -4.21 -8.47 1.61
N VAL A 111 -4.02 -9.53 0.83
CA VAL A 111 -4.56 -9.66 -0.53
C VAL A 111 -5.34 -10.97 -0.61
N ALA A 112 -6.61 -10.89 -0.99
CA ALA A 112 -7.51 -12.05 -1.07
C ALA A 112 -7.52 -12.90 0.22
N GLY A 113 -7.48 -12.26 1.40
CA GLY A 113 -7.50 -12.93 2.70
C GLY A 113 -6.16 -13.51 3.17
N LYS A 114 -5.08 -13.36 2.39
CA LYS A 114 -3.73 -13.82 2.78
C LYS A 114 -2.84 -12.66 3.17
N LEU A 115 -2.04 -12.83 4.23
CA LEU A 115 -1.07 -11.83 4.68
C LEU A 115 0.26 -11.96 3.93
N PHE A 116 0.76 -10.83 3.47
CA PHE A 116 2.07 -10.68 2.86
C PHE A 116 2.89 -9.61 3.60
N LEU A 117 4.18 -9.87 3.78
CA LEU A 117 5.13 -8.93 4.38
C LEU A 117 5.70 -7.99 3.31
N ILE A 118 5.87 -6.72 3.67
CA ILE A 118 6.45 -5.70 2.78
C ILE A 118 7.97 -5.75 2.92
N GLU A 119 8.65 -6.16 1.86
CA GLU A 119 10.11 -6.29 1.84
C GLU A 119 10.79 -5.05 1.27
N ALA A 120 10.15 -4.44 0.28
CA ALA A 120 10.64 -3.20 -0.31
C ALA A 120 9.47 -2.38 -0.86
N VAL A 121 9.65 -1.06 -0.85
CA VAL A 121 8.74 -0.11 -1.45
C VAL A 121 9.52 0.71 -2.47
N SER A 122 8.96 0.89 -3.65
CA SER A 122 9.51 1.73 -4.71
C SER A 122 8.40 2.60 -5.30
N THR A 123 8.75 3.79 -5.75
CA THR A 123 7.82 4.72 -6.40
C THR A 123 8.02 4.70 -7.90
N SER A 124 6.93 4.93 -8.64
CA SER A 124 7.03 5.28 -10.07
C SER A 124 6.51 6.69 -10.26
N GLU A 125 7.37 7.53 -10.80
CA GLU A 125 7.14 8.95 -10.95
C GLU A 125 7.01 9.32 -12.42
N THR A 126 6.16 10.30 -12.71
CA THR A 126 6.06 10.93 -14.02
C THR A 126 6.14 12.43 -13.80
N GLN A 127 7.14 13.08 -14.40
CA GLN A 127 7.38 14.52 -14.26
C GLN A 127 7.51 14.98 -12.78
N GLY A 128 8.18 14.17 -11.95
CA GLY A 128 8.36 14.47 -10.51
C GLY A 128 7.15 14.21 -9.63
N ILE A 129 6.12 13.52 -10.14
CA ILE A 129 4.90 13.19 -9.40
C ILE A 129 4.79 11.68 -9.27
N VAL A 130 4.71 11.19 -8.04
CA VAL A 130 4.46 9.78 -7.75
C VAL A 130 3.07 9.41 -8.21
N CYS A 131 2.99 8.52 -9.19
CA CYS A 131 1.73 8.03 -9.75
C CYS A 131 1.37 6.64 -9.22
N LEU A 132 2.39 5.83 -8.88
CA LEU A 132 2.24 4.46 -8.40
C LEU A 132 3.24 4.15 -7.29
N TYR A 133 2.81 3.34 -6.35
CA TYR A 133 3.68 2.65 -5.39
C TYR A 133 3.77 1.18 -5.77
N ARG A 134 4.99 0.66 -5.82
CA ARG A 134 5.31 -0.74 -6.06
C ARG A 134 5.86 -1.33 -4.77
N LEU A 135 5.16 -2.32 -4.23
CA LEU A 135 5.57 -3.04 -3.05
C LEU A 135 6.03 -4.43 -3.47
N LEU A 136 7.23 -4.81 -3.04
CA LEU A 136 7.71 -6.19 -3.15
C LEU A 136 7.32 -6.92 -1.88
N LEU A 137 6.71 -8.07 -2.09
CA LEU A 137 6.00 -8.81 -1.06
C LEU A 137 6.53 -10.24 -0.96
N ARG A 138 6.53 -10.75 0.26
CA ARG A 138 6.77 -12.16 0.58
C ARG A 138 5.57 -12.72 1.33
N GLU A 139 5.25 -13.99 1.10
CA GLU A 139 4.27 -14.69 1.94
C GLU A 139 4.75 -14.68 3.40
N ALA A 140 3.87 -14.26 4.31
CA ALA A 140 4.16 -14.40 5.73
C ALA A 140 4.23 -15.90 6.05
N ALA A 141 5.32 -16.37 6.67
CA ALA A 141 5.53 -17.79 6.99
C ALA A 141 4.62 -18.32 8.13
N GLY A 142 3.52 -17.64 8.43
CA GLY A 142 2.54 -18.03 9.43
C GLY A 142 1.16 -17.98 8.83
N GLU A 143 0.38 -19.04 9.04
CA GLU A 143 -1.05 -19.06 8.75
C GLU A 143 -1.70 -17.91 9.50
N TRP A 144 -2.19 -16.89 8.79
CA TRP A 144 -2.99 -15.84 9.38
C TRP A 144 -4.33 -16.47 9.79
N GLN A 145 -4.43 -16.89 11.05
CA GLN A 145 -5.69 -17.38 11.60
C GLN A 145 -6.60 -16.18 11.82
N LEU A 146 -7.70 -16.16 11.06
CA LEU A 146 -8.85 -15.26 11.22
C LEU A 146 -9.51 -15.45 12.59
#